data_AF-A0A9C6XA89-F1
#
_entry.id   AF-A0A9C6XA89-F1
#
_cell.length_a   1.000
_cell.length_b   1.000
_cell.length_c   1.000
_cell.angle_alpha   90.00
_cell.angle_beta   90.00
_cell.angle_gamma   90.00
#
_symmetry.space_group_name_H-M   'P 1'
#
loop_
_entity.id
_entity.type
_entity.pdbx_description
1 polymer ?
#
loop_
_entity_poly.entity_id
_entity_poly.type
_entity_poly.pdbx_seq_one_letter_code
_entity_poly.pdbx_strand_id
1 'polypeptide(L)'
;MATSVLTLAKLPDDVIVMVLQYLPVEYVLACRLVCKRLCDLAFHWDVWRHRSLKDDDYYAGAVLHLAPCLDTLTVTGLVPTLAVTTTSCAVASLELLLDYASATTAVEYALALRNQESLGRLRKLYLDGLEYYSTPGKDVLVRTVAKCSNLESLEVNGDLPLVSHPVVNGPPKPSLTNFRCAVNENSASFVNTILAAHAATLEH
;
A
#
# COMPACT_ATOMS: atom_id res chain seq x y z
N MET A 1 -40.27 18.02 -32.50
CA MET A 1 -38.82 18.10 -32.24
C MET A 1 -38.43 16.83 -31.50
N ALA A 2 -37.59 15.98 -32.08
CA ALA A 2 -37.17 14.74 -31.46
C ALA A 2 -36.03 15.02 -30.48
N THR A 3 -36.28 14.93 -29.18
CA THR A 3 -35.24 14.90 -28.16
C THR A 3 -34.45 13.61 -28.33
N SER A 4 -33.24 13.72 -28.88
CA SER A 4 -32.33 12.58 -28.95
C SER A 4 -31.97 12.17 -27.53
N VAL A 5 -32.54 11.06 -27.06
CA VAL A 5 -32.17 10.45 -25.79
C VAL A 5 -30.71 10.01 -25.87
N LEU A 6 -29.86 10.65 -25.08
CA LEU A 6 -28.48 10.22 -24.85
C LEU A 6 -28.53 8.92 -24.05
N THR A 7 -28.19 7.81 -24.69
CA THR A 7 -28.07 6.51 -24.03
C THR A 7 -26.61 6.28 -23.63
N LEU A 8 -26.38 5.59 -22.52
CA LEU A 8 -25.03 5.23 -22.03
C LEU A 8 -24.20 4.52 -23.12
N ALA A 9 -24.86 3.77 -24.01
CA ALA A 9 -24.24 3.08 -25.14
C ALA A 9 -23.54 4.02 -26.15
N LYS A 10 -23.93 5.31 -26.20
CA LYS A 10 -23.36 6.30 -27.11
C LYS A 10 -22.21 7.11 -26.52
N LEU A 11 -22.02 7.05 -25.20
CA LEU A 11 -20.89 7.74 -24.57
C LEU A 11 -19.58 7.01 -24.91
N PRO A 12 -18.48 7.72 -25.16
CA PRO A 12 -17.14 7.13 -25.25
C PRO A 12 -16.70 6.43 -23.95
N ASP A 13 -15.80 5.45 -24.05
CA ASP A 13 -15.33 4.65 -22.91
C ASP A 13 -14.57 5.48 -21.87
N ASP A 14 -13.74 6.43 -22.30
CA ASP A 14 -13.00 7.37 -21.45
C ASP A 14 -13.94 8.25 -20.61
N VAL A 15 -15.06 8.69 -21.19
CA VAL A 15 -16.09 9.44 -20.45
C VAL A 15 -16.75 8.56 -19.38
N ILE A 16 -17.00 7.28 -19.68
CA ILE A 16 -17.54 6.35 -18.69
C ILE A 16 -16.53 6.06 -17.60
N VAL A 17 -15.26 5.83 -17.94
CA VAL A 17 -14.17 5.66 -16.97
C VAL A 17 -14.08 6.87 -16.05
N MET A 18 -14.14 8.09 -16.61
CA MET A 18 -14.18 9.32 -15.83
C MET A 18 -15.37 9.35 -14.87
N VAL A 19 -16.57 8.94 -15.30
CA VAL A 19 -17.74 8.84 -14.40
C VAL A 19 -17.50 7.79 -13.30
N LEU A 20 -16.98 6.62 -13.64
CA LEU A 20 -16.68 5.54 -12.68
C LEU A 20 -15.64 5.97 -11.63
N GLN A 21 -14.72 6.89 -11.94
CA GLN A 21 -13.77 7.45 -10.98
C GLN A 21 -14.44 8.19 -9.82
N TYR A 22 -15.60 8.80 -10.07
CA TYR A 22 -16.37 9.55 -9.06
C TYR A 22 -17.37 8.70 -8.29
N LEU A 23 -17.61 7.46 -8.71
CA LEU A 23 -18.53 6.57 -8.00
C LEU A 23 -17.87 5.98 -6.75
N PRO A 24 -18.62 5.82 -5.65
CA PRO A 24 -18.24 4.95 -4.54
C PRO A 24 -17.90 3.52 -4.99
N VAL A 25 -17.05 2.84 -4.22
CA VAL A 25 -16.52 1.50 -4.55
C VAL A 25 -17.63 0.48 -4.78
N GLU A 26 -18.64 0.49 -3.93
CA GLU A 26 -19.82 -0.38 -4.01
C GLU A 26 -20.55 -0.24 -5.35
N TYR A 27 -20.64 0.98 -5.88
CA TYR A 27 -21.29 1.24 -7.16
C TYR A 27 -20.40 0.86 -8.34
N VAL A 28 -19.08 1.05 -8.25
CA VAL A 28 -18.15 0.53 -9.27
C VAL A 28 -18.25 -1.00 -9.36
N LEU A 29 -18.29 -1.68 -8.21
CA LEU A 29 -18.48 -3.13 -8.16
C LEU A 29 -19.85 -3.54 -8.71
N ALA A 30 -20.92 -2.80 -8.40
CA ALA A 30 -22.25 -3.07 -8.94
C ALA A 30 -22.35 -2.84 -10.46
N CYS A 31 -21.70 -1.79 -11.00
CA CYS A 31 -21.66 -1.49 -12.43
C CYS A 31 -21.12 -2.67 -13.25
N ARG A 32 -20.21 -3.46 -12.68
CA ARG A 32 -19.67 -4.67 -13.35
C ARG A 32 -20.72 -5.72 -13.66
N LEU A 33 -21.80 -5.75 -12.88
CA LEU A 33 -22.88 -6.72 -13.04
C LEU A 33 -23.94 -6.26 -14.06
N VAL A 34 -23.90 -5.01 -14.50
CA VAL A 34 -24.93 -4.42 -15.38
C VAL A 34 -24.77 -4.90 -16.83
N CYS A 35 -23.57 -4.78 -17.39
CA CYS A 35 -23.27 -5.24 -18.74
C CYS A 35 -21.76 -5.49 -18.93
N LYS A 36 -21.39 -6.26 -19.97
CA LYS A 36 -19.99 -6.60 -20.27
C LYS A 36 -19.10 -5.36 -20.40
N ARG A 37 -19.58 -4.33 -21.10
CA ARG A 37 -18.84 -3.07 -21.29
C ARG A 37 -18.50 -2.40 -19.96
N LEU A 38 -19.47 -2.28 -19.04
CA LEU A 38 -19.20 -1.71 -17.72
C LEU A 38 -18.34 -2.63 -16.84
N CYS A 39 -18.44 -3.95 -17.02
CA CYS A 39 -17.54 -4.90 -16.39
C CYS A 39 -16.07 -4.59 -16.75
N ASP A 40 -15.78 -4.50 -18.04
CA ASP A 40 -14.43 -4.24 -18.54
C ASP A 40 -13.90 -2.87 -18.11
N LEU A 41 -14.73 -1.82 -18.24
CA LEU A 41 -14.34 -0.46 -17.87
C LEU A 41 -14.16 -0.27 -16.36
N ALA A 42 -14.91 -1.00 -15.54
CA ALA A 42 -14.73 -0.95 -14.09
C ALA A 42 -13.42 -1.61 -13.63
N PHE A 43 -12.72 -2.37 -14.47
CA PHE A 43 -11.36 -2.84 -14.22
C PHE A 43 -10.28 -1.91 -14.76
N HIS A 44 -10.65 -0.81 -15.42
CA HIS A 44 -9.69 0.11 -16.00
C HIS A 44 -8.84 0.78 -14.90
N TRP A 45 -7.52 0.83 -15.11
CA TRP A 45 -6.54 1.37 -14.15
C TRP A 45 -6.94 2.74 -13.59
N ASP A 46 -7.38 3.64 -14.46
CA ASP A 46 -7.75 5.01 -14.06
C ASP A 46 -8.95 5.08 -13.11
N VAL A 47 -9.80 4.05 -13.04
CA VAL A 47 -10.92 3.99 -12.08
C VAL A 47 -10.43 3.82 -10.64
N TRP A 48 -9.25 3.22 -10.45
CA TRP A 48 -8.78 2.80 -9.13
C TRP A 48 -7.53 3.51 -8.64
N ARG A 49 -6.71 4.05 -9.55
CA ARG A 49 -5.37 4.58 -9.25
C ARG A 49 -5.32 5.71 -8.21
N HIS A 50 -6.45 6.37 -7.94
CA HIS A 50 -6.63 7.49 -7.00
C HIS A 50 -7.38 7.09 -5.72
N ARG A 51 -7.75 5.83 -5.57
CA ARG A 51 -8.55 5.36 -4.42
C ARG A 51 -7.65 4.90 -3.28
N SER A 52 -8.12 5.12 -2.07
CA SER A 52 -7.55 4.58 -0.84
C SER A 52 -8.45 3.49 -0.29
N LEU A 53 -7.87 2.49 0.37
CA LEU A 53 -8.59 1.37 0.96
C LEU A 53 -7.98 1.04 2.33
N LYS A 54 -8.82 0.74 3.32
CA LYS A 54 -8.38 0.09 4.55
C LYS A 54 -8.68 -1.40 4.48
N ASP A 55 -7.81 -2.22 5.08
CA ASP A 55 -7.98 -3.68 5.08
C ASP A 55 -9.24 -4.15 5.79
N ASP A 56 -9.73 -3.38 6.77
CA ASP A 56 -10.97 -3.62 7.52
C ASP A 56 -12.24 -3.07 6.84
N ASP A 57 -12.13 -2.40 5.69
CA ASP A 57 -13.29 -1.94 4.93
C ASP A 57 -14.15 -3.13 4.46
N TYR A 58 -15.47 -2.95 4.47
CA TYR A 58 -16.43 -4.00 4.11
C TYR A 58 -16.17 -4.63 2.72
N TYR A 59 -15.66 -3.84 1.77
CA TYR A 59 -15.35 -4.29 0.41
C TYR A 59 -13.87 -4.61 0.17
N ALA A 60 -13.01 -4.56 1.21
CA ALA A 60 -11.55 -4.68 1.04
C ALA A 60 -11.13 -5.95 0.32
N GLY A 61 -11.69 -7.10 0.72
CA GLY A 61 -11.41 -8.37 0.05
C GLY A 61 -11.74 -8.33 -1.44
N ALA A 62 -12.92 -7.81 -1.80
CA ALA A 62 -13.33 -7.69 -3.21
C ALA A 62 -12.42 -6.73 -3.98
N VAL A 63 -12.10 -5.56 -3.42
CA VAL A 63 -11.22 -4.58 -4.06
C VAL A 63 -9.82 -5.16 -4.27
N LEU A 64 -9.21 -5.74 -3.24
CA LEU A 64 -7.86 -6.32 -3.33
C LEU A 64 -7.77 -7.49 -4.32
N HIS A 65 -8.87 -8.16 -4.65
CA HIS A 65 -8.87 -9.24 -5.65
C HIS A 65 -9.15 -8.76 -7.07
N LEU A 66 -9.79 -7.59 -7.22
CA LEU A 66 -10.39 -7.18 -8.49
C LEU A 66 -9.79 -5.89 -9.04
N ALA A 67 -9.43 -4.94 -8.20
CA ALA A 67 -8.81 -3.70 -8.64
C ALA A 67 -7.39 -3.98 -9.13
N PRO A 68 -7.00 -3.45 -10.30
CA PRO A 68 -5.62 -3.60 -10.77
C PRO A 68 -4.62 -2.85 -9.87
N CYS A 69 -5.08 -1.79 -9.19
CA CYS A 69 -4.20 -0.90 -8.44
C CYS A 69 -4.96 0.02 -7.48
N LEU A 70 -4.27 0.62 -6.50
CA LEU A 70 -4.81 1.65 -5.61
C LEU A 70 -3.77 2.73 -5.32
N ASP A 71 -4.19 3.95 -4.97
CA ASP A 71 -3.23 4.95 -4.50
C ASP A 71 -2.64 4.51 -3.16
N THR A 72 -3.50 4.27 -2.18
CA THR A 72 -3.11 3.93 -0.80
C THR A 72 -3.82 2.68 -0.32
N LEU A 73 -3.07 1.80 0.35
CA LEU A 73 -3.61 0.73 1.16
C LEU A 73 -3.14 0.90 2.61
N THR A 74 -4.09 0.99 3.53
CA THR A 74 -3.84 1.03 4.96
C THR A 74 -4.14 -0.34 5.55
N VAL A 75 -3.16 -0.95 6.21
CA VAL A 75 -3.25 -2.27 6.84
C VAL A 75 -3.24 -2.06 8.34
N THR A 76 -4.39 -2.28 8.99
CA THR A 76 -4.61 -2.07 10.43
C THR A 76 -4.34 -3.34 11.24
N GLY A 77 -4.38 -4.51 10.58
CA GLY A 77 -4.23 -5.80 11.26
C GLY A 77 -5.42 -6.20 12.13
N LEU A 78 -6.54 -5.47 12.05
CA LEU A 78 -7.80 -5.82 12.71
C LEU A 78 -8.49 -7.02 12.05
N VAL A 79 -8.14 -7.31 10.79
CA VAL A 79 -8.66 -8.44 10.02
C VAL A 79 -7.52 -9.34 9.52
N PRO A 80 -7.79 -10.62 9.22
CA PRO A 80 -6.78 -11.51 8.66
C PRO A 80 -6.18 -10.94 7.36
N THR A 81 -4.86 -10.80 7.32
CA THR A 81 -4.12 -10.15 6.23
C THR A 81 -3.92 -11.01 4.99
N LEU A 82 -4.61 -12.16 4.86
CA LEU A 82 -4.42 -13.06 3.71
C LEU A 82 -4.68 -12.34 2.38
N ALA A 83 -5.72 -11.49 2.31
CA ALA A 83 -6.00 -10.71 1.12
C ALA A 83 -4.85 -9.74 0.80
N VAL A 84 -4.25 -9.12 1.81
CA VAL A 84 -3.14 -8.15 1.64
C VAL A 84 -1.84 -8.84 1.21
N THR A 85 -1.56 -10.05 1.70
CA THR A 85 -0.34 -10.78 1.38
C THR A 85 -0.38 -11.51 0.03
N THR A 86 -1.57 -11.68 -0.56
CA THR A 86 -1.78 -12.44 -1.81
C THR A 86 -2.44 -11.64 -2.94
N THR A 87 -2.77 -10.36 -2.68
CA THR A 87 -3.38 -9.47 -3.68
C THR A 87 -2.49 -9.27 -4.91
N SER A 88 -3.13 -9.15 -6.08
CA SER A 88 -2.51 -8.66 -7.32
C SER A 88 -2.68 -7.15 -7.51
N CYS A 89 -3.38 -6.48 -6.60
CA CYS A 89 -3.64 -5.05 -6.61
C CYS A 89 -2.38 -4.28 -6.20
N ALA A 90 -1.77 -3.56 -7.15
CA ALA A 90 -0.54 -2.82 -6.92
C ALA A 90 -0.80 -1.43 -6.33
N VAL A 91 -0.21 -1.14 -5.17
CA VAL A 91 -0.45 0.13 -4.46
C VAL A 91 0.73 1.09 -4.60
N ALA A 92 0.46 2.40 -4.65
CA ALA A 92 1.52 3.41 -4.70
C ALA A 92 2.04 3.77 -3.29
N SER A 93 1.17 3.72 -2.29
CA SER A 93 1.43 4.00 -0.89
C SER A 93 0.92 2.85 -0.03
N LEU A 94 1.76 2.36 0.88
CA LEU A 94 1.40 1.34 1.87
C LEU A 94 1.58 1.92 3.26
N GLU A 95 0.52 1.87 4.06
CA GLU A 95 0.52 2.30 5.46
C GLU A 95 0.31 1.08 6.34
N LEU A 96 1.27 0.79 7.22
CA LEU A 96 1.17 -0.32 8.16
C LEU A 96 0.95 0.26 9.56
N LEU A 97 -0.27 0.12 10.06
CA LEU A 97 -0.70 0.65 11.36
C LEU A 97 -0.79 -0.51 12.34
N LEU A 98 0.23 -0.67 13.16
CA LEU A 98 0.25 -1.75 14.12
C LEU A 98 -0.49 -1.29 15.40
N ASP A 99 -1.74 -1.71 15.58
CA ASP A 99 -2.54 -1.52 16.80
C ASP A 99 -2.42 -2.69 17.82
N TYR A 100 -2.37 -2.42 19.13
CA TYR A 100 -2.30 -3.44 20.20
C TYR A 100 -3.32 -4.59 20.07
N ALA A 101 -4.48 -4.32 19.47
CA ALA A 101 -5.53 -5.31 19.24
C ALA A 101 -5.35 -6.11 17.93
N SER A 102 -4.26 -5.90 17.18
CA SER A 102 -3.99 -6.51 15.89
C SER A 102 -3.93 -8.03 16.01
N ALA A 103 -4.74 -8.70 15.19
CA ALA A 103 -4.64 -10.14 14.94
C ALA A 103 -3.41 -10.49 14.10
N THR A 104 -2.83 -9.49 13.42
CA THR A 104 -1.72 -9.64 12.49
C THR A 104 -0.35 -9.54 13.17
N THR A 105 0.57 -10.39 12.73
CA THR A 105 1.96 -10.45 13.17
C THR A 105 2.88 -9.56 12.34
N ALA A 106 4.03 -9.15 12.90
CA ALA A 106 5.07 -8.42 12.16
C ALA A 106 5.56 -9.18 10.90
N VAL A 107 5.47 -10.52 10.91
CA VAL A 107 5.82 -11.37 9.76
C VAL A 107 4.84 -11.18 8.61
N GLU A 108 3.54 -11.10 8.89
CA GLU A 108 2.51 -10.88 7.87
C GLU A 108 2.61 -9.49 7.24
N TYR A 109 2.91 -8.46 8.05
CA TYR A 109 3.25 -7.14 7.55
C TYR A 109 4.48 -7.16 6.62
N ALA A 110 5.52 -7.92 6.97
CA ALA A 110 6.69 -8.09 6.11
C ALA A 110 6.34 -8.81 4.80
N LEU A 111 5.42 -9.78 4.82
CA LEU A 111 4.93 -10.45 3.62
C LEU A 111 4.10 -9.51 2.73
N ALA A 112 3.21 -8.73 3.33
CA ALA A 112 2.42 -7.71 2.62
C ALA A 112 3.32 -6.70 1.91
N LEU A 113 4.34 -6.19 2.61
CA LEU A 113 5.33 -5.27 2.06
C LEU A 113 6.09 -5.88 0.88
N ARG A 114 6.59 -7.12 1.01
CA ARG A 114 7.29 -7.82 -0.09
C ARG A 114 6.40 -8.06 -1.29
N ASN A 115 5.13 -8.43 -1.05
CA ASN A 115 4.17 -8.62 -2.13
C ASN A 115 4.00 -7.31 -2.91
N GLN A 116 3.73 -6.20 -2.21
CA GLN A 116 3.57 -4.89 -2.85
C GLN A 116 4.84 -4.38 -3.56
N GLU A 117 6.02 -4.61 -2.97
CA GLU A 117 7.29 -4.33 -3.63
C GLU A 117 7.41 -5.11 -4.95
N SER A 118 7.05 -6.41 -4.95
CA SER A 118 7.11 -7.26 -6.15
C SER A 118 6.13 -6.84 -7.25
N LEU A 119 5.01 -6.20 -6.89
CA LEU A 119 4.05 -5.62 -7.83
C LEU A 119 4.57 -4.32 -8.48
N GLY A 120 5.68 -3.76 -7.96
CA GLY A 120 6.50 -2.75 -8.64
C GLY A 120 5.95 -1.31 -8.64
N ARG A 121 4.79 -1.08 -8.00
CA ARG A 121 4.18 0.26 -7.91
C ARG A 121 4.49 1.00 -6.61
N LEU A 122 4.95 0.30 -5.58
CA LEU A 122 5.15 0.88 -4.26
C LEU A 122 6.22 1.97 -4.28
N ARG A 123 5.84 3.20 -3.89
CA ARG A 123 6.72 4.38 -3.78
C ARG A 123 6.76 4.95 -2.38
N LYS A 124 5.70 4.80 -1.58
CA LYS A 124 5.61 5.38 -0.25
C LYS A 124 5.32 4.31 0.78
N LEU A 125 6.03 4.35 1.89
CA LEU A 125 5.83 3.46 3.01
C LEU A 125 5.74 4.27 4.31
N TYR A 126 4.65 4.05 5.04
CA TYR A 126 4.41 4.61 6.36
C TYR A 126 4.28 3.47 7.37
N LEU A 127 4.98 3.58 8.50
CA LEU A 127 5.00 2.60 9.59
C LEU A 127 4.60 3.31 10.88
N ASP A 128 3.64 2.75 11.61
CA ASP A 128 3.19 3.29 12.91
C ASP A 128 2.96 2.18 13.94
N GLY A 129 3.14 2.51 15.21
CA GLY A 129 2.86 1.62 16.35
C GLY A 129 3.87 0.50 16.57
N LEU A 130 5.08 0.58 16.02
CA LEU A 130 6.07 -0.51 16.13
C LEU A 130 6.60 -0.72 17.57
N GLU A 131 6.60 0.31 18.42
CA GLU A 131 7.07 0.24 19.81
C GLU A 131 6.22 -0.67 20.71
N TYR A 132 4.95 -0.84 20.37
CA TYR A 132 3.92 -1.36 21.27
C TYR A 132 3.88 -2.87 21.40
N TYR A 133 4.69 -3.57 20.61
CA TYR A 133 4.65 -5.00 20.53
C TYR A 133 5.86 -5.63 21.17
N SER A 134 5.68 -6.82 21.73
CA SER A 134 6.76 -7.80 21.94
C SER A 134 6.57 -8.98 20.99
N THR A 135 6.01 -8.72 19.80
CA THR A 135 5.67 -9.79 18.85
C THR A 135 6.92 -10.39 18.21
N PRO A 136 6.95 -11.72 18.01
CA PRO A 136 7.98 -12.38 17.23
C PRO A 136 8.05 -11.79 15.81
N GLY A 137 9.27 -11.70 15.26
CA GLY A 137 9.46 -11.33 13.85
C GLY A 137 9.59 -9.84 13.56
N LYS A 138 9.70 -8.97 14.57
CA LYS A 138 9.96 -7.53 14.36
C LYS A 138 11.27 -7.26 13.61
N ASP A 139 12.33 -8.04 13.88
CA ASP A 139 13.55 -8.08 13.07
C ASP A 139 13.26 -8.31 11.58
N VAL A 140 12.29 -9.16 11.26
CA VAL A 140 11.95 -9.52 9.88
C VAL A 140 11.32 -8.32 9.18
N LEU A 141 10.39 -7.61 9.83
CA LEU A 141 9.77 -6.41 9.27
C LEU A 141 10.80 -5.30 9.05
N VAL A 142 11.55 -4.93 10.08
CA VAL A 142 12.56 -3.85 10.01
C VAL A 142 13.60 -4.13 8.93
N ARG A 143 14.09 -5.37 8.82
CA ARG A 143 15.04 -5.75 7.75
C ARG A 143 14.40 -5.81 6.38
N THR A 144 13.10 -6.10 6.28
CA THR A 144 12.39 -6.09 5.01
C THR A 144 12.26 -4.65 4.52
N VAL A 145 11.83 -3.74 5.39
CA VAL A 145 11.77 -2.29 5.12
C VAL A 145 13.12 -1.76 4.65
N ALA A 146 14.21 -2.11 5.34
CA ALA A 146 15.54 -1.68 4.98
C ALA A 146 16.05 -2.22 3.63
N LYS A 147 15.45 -3.29 3.11
CA LYS A 147 15.81 -3.87 1.80
C LYS A 147 14.90 -3.42 0.67
N CYS A 148 13.79 -2.74 0.97
CA CYS A 148 12.84 -2.33 -0.03
C CYS A 148 13.47 -1.35 -1.01
N SER A 149 13.42 -1.70 -2.28
CA SER A 149 13.89 -0.88 -3.39
C SER A 149 12.78 0.02 -3.91
N ASN A 150 13.14 1.05 -4.66
CA ASN A 150 12.20 1.89 -5.43
C ASN A 150 11.23 2.76 -4.61
N LEU A 151 11.36 2.76 -3.28
CA LEU A 151 10.69 3.71 -2.40
C LEU A 151 11.25 5.12 -2.60
N GLU A 152 10.36 6.09 -2.71
CA GLU A 152 10.63 7.53 -2.75
C GLU A 152 10.47 8.15 -1.35
N SER A 153 9.51 7.66 -0.56
CA SER A 153 9.25 8.15 0.79
C SER A 153 9.17 7.00 1.80
N LEU A 154 9.88 7.14 2.91
CA LEU A 154 9.82 6.23 4.05
C LEU A 154 9.63 7.02 5.34
N GLU A 155 8.52 6.79 6.02
CA GLU A 155 8.21 7.41 7.30
C GLU A 155 7.95 6.33 8.36
N VAL A 156 8.63 6.49 9.49
CA VAL A 156 8.46 5.68 10.69
C VAL A 156 8.01 6.60 11.81
N ASN A 157 6.75 6.48 12.18
CA ASN A 157 6.20 7.16 13.34
C ASN A 157 6.41 6.29 14.59
N GLY A 158 6.84 6.92 15.67
CA GLY A 158 7.18 6.23 16.91
C GLY A 158 8.59 5.63 16.95
N ASP A 159 8.83 4.78 17.94
CA ASP A 159 10.12 4.15 18.19
C ASP A 159 10.21 2.80 17.47
N LEU A 160 11.33 2.55 16.79
CA LEU A 160 11.61 1.21 16.29
C LEU A 160 11.79 0.22 17.45
N PRO A 161 11.33 -1.04 17.27
CA PRO A 161 11.47 -2.05 18.29
C PRO A 161 12.94 -2.43 18.42
N LEU A 162 13.35 -2.86 19.62
CA LEU A 162 14.67 -3.45 19.81
C LEU A 162 14.82 -4.68 18.88
N VAL A 163 15.75 -4.58 17.94
CA VAL A 163 16.10 -5.67 17.02
C VAL A 163 17.22 -6.52 17.62
N SER A 164 17.10 -7.84 17.50
CA SER A 164 18.10 -8.77 18.05
C SER A 164 19.43 -8.70 17.29
N HIS A 165 19.41 -8.28 16.03
CA HIS A 165 20.63 -8.05 15.26
C HIS A 165 20.56 -6.74 14.49
N PRO A 166 21.68 -6.01 14.39
CA PRO A 166 21.76 -4.80 13.59
C PRO A 166 21.32 -5.03 12.15
N VAL A 167 20.66 -4.02 11.58
CA VAL A 167 20.48 -3.94 10.13
C VAL A 167 21.83 -3.54 9.53
N VAL A 168 22.31 -4.31 8.54
CA VAL A 168 23.63 -4.10 7.92
C VAL A 168 23.52 -3.88 6.39
N ASN A 169 22.41 -4.30 5.79
CA ASN A 169 22.21 -4.25 4.34
C ASN A 169 21.03 -3.34 4.03
N GLY A 170 21.30 -2.29 3.24
CA GLY A 170 20.27 -1.46 2.61
C GLY A 170 19.78 -2.07 1.28
N PRO A 171 18.95 -1.34 0.51
CA PRO A 171 18.52 -1.81 -0.80
C PRO A 171 19.67 -1.75 -1.82
N PRO A 172 19.58 -2.55 -2.90
CA PRO A 172 20.59 -2.59 -3.96
C PRO A 172 20.71 -1.29 -4.77
N LYS A 173 19.67 -0.44 -4.75
CA LYS A 173 19.64 0.81 -5.51
C LYS A 173 19.06 1.93 -4.63
N PRO A 174 19.75 3.09 -4.52
CA PRO A 174 19.21 4.24 -3.84
C PRO A 174 17.99 4.80 -4.60
N SER A 175 16.90 5.06 -3.88
CA SER A 175 15.69 5.69 -4.44
C SER A 175 14.98 6.67 -3.50
N LEU A 176 15.19 6.57 -2.18
CA LEU A 176 14.51 7.45 -1.21
C LEU A 176 14.94 8.89 -1.40
N THR A 177 13.95 9.77 -1.52
CA THR A 177 14.10 11.23 -1.49
C THR A 177 13.65 11.81 -0.16
N ASN A 178 12.66 11.17 0.49
CA ASN A 178 12.18 11.56 1.81
C ASN A 178 12.35 10.40 2.81
N PHE A 179 12.98 10.70 3.95
CA PHE A 179 13.13 9.76 5.06
C PHE A 179 12.87 10.46 6.39
N ARG A 180 11.94 9.89 7.18
CA ARG A 180 11.62 10.34 8.54
C ARG A 180 11.59 9.17 9.49
N CYS A 181 12.40 9.22 10.54
CA CYS A 181 12.45 8.21 11.60
C CYS A 181 13.00 8.84 12.88
N ALA A 182 12.40 8.55 14.04
CA ALA A 182 12.96 8.96 15.32
C ALA A 182 14.30 8.28 15.57
N VAL A 183 15.32 9.05 15.97
CA VAL A 183 16.67 8.52 16.25
C VAL A 183 16.78 8.23 17.75
N ASN A 184 16.91 6.96 18.09
CA ASN A 184 17.15 6.46 19.45
C ASN A 184 18.09 5.24 19.39
N GLU A 185 18.38 4.62 20.53
CA GLU A 185 19.29 3.46 20.61
C GLU A 185 18.81 2.25 19.76
N ASN A 186 17.49 2.04 19.68
CA ASN A 186 16.90 0.93 18.92
C ASN A 186 16.92 1.18 17.41
N SER A 187 16.71 2.42 16.99
CA SER A 187 16.64 2.79 15.58
C SER A 187 18.00 3.10 14.95
N ALA A 188 19.05 3.32 15.75
CA ALA A 188 20.37 3.75 15.27
C ALA A 188 20.94 2.89 14.12
N SER A 189 20.89 1.56 14.24
CA SER A 189 21.40 0.66 13.18
C SER A 189 20.59 0.75 11.89
N PHE A 190 19.27 0.88 12.00
CA PHE A 190 18.36 1.04 10.87
C PHE A 190 18.58 2.39 10.18
N VAL A 191 18.55 3.49 10.94
CA VAL A 191 18.73 4.85 10.44
C VAL A 191 20.08 4.99 9.73
N ASN A 192 21.17 4.53 10.35
CA ASN A 192 22.49 4.59 9.73
C ASN A 192 22.55 3.78 8.42
N THR A 193 21.88 2.63 8.36
CA THR A 193 21.83 1.83 7.13
C THR A 193 21.05 2.54 6.03
N ILE A 194 19.88 3.10 6.34
CA ILE A 194 19.05 3.83 5.36
C ILE A 194 19.80 5.06 4.85
N LEU A 195 20.37 5.87 5.75
CA LEU A 195 21.11 7.07 5.38
C LEU A 195 22.34 6.73 4.52
N ALA A 196 23.10 5.70 4.89
CA ALA A 196 24.26 5.28 4.10
C ALA A 196 23.86 4.76 2.71
N ALA A 197 22.78 3.97 2.63
CA ALA A 197 22.32 3.40 1.37
C ALA A 197 21.68 4.43 0.42
N HIS A 198 21.05 5.49 0.97
CA HIS A 198 20.29 6.48 0.21
C HIS A 198 20.91 7.88 0.17
N ALA A 199 22.13 8.06 0.69
CA ALA A 199 22.80 9.36 0.78
C ALA A 199 22.80 10.17 -0.54
N ALA A 200 22.85 9.49 -1.69
CA ALA A 200 22.89 10.14 -3.00
C ALA A 200 21.53 10.64 -3.52
N THR A 201 20.40 10.20 -2.93
CA THR A 201 19.04 10.52 -3.41
C THR A 201 18.20 11.29 -2.39
N LEU A 202 18.60 11.30 -1.12
CA LEU A 202 17.87 12.03 -0.07
C LEU A 202 17.93 13.54 -0.30
N GLU A 203 16.77 14.18 -0.22
CA GLU A 203 16.62 15.62 -0.31
C GLU A 203 16.67 16.25 1.10
N HIS A 204 17.19 17.47 1.18
CA HIS A 204 17.38 18.22 2.44
C HIS A 204 16.21 19.15 2.76
#